data_AF-A0A2M7IYT5-F1
#
_entry.id   AF-A0A2M7IYT5-F1
#
_cell.length_a   1.000
_cell.length_b   1.000
_cell.length_c   1.000
_cell.angle_alpha   90.00
_cell.angle_beta   90.00
_cell.angle_gamma   90.00
#
_symmetry.space_group_name_H-M   'P 1'
#
loop_
_entity.id
_entity.type
_entity.pdbx_description
1 polymer ?
#
loop_
_entity_poly.entity_id
_entity_poly.type
_entity_poly.pdbx_seq_one_letter_code
_entity_poly.pdbx_strand_id
1 'polypeptide(L)' 'GHKASLKIITKKIIKPREEEIKINPRARSARLRVAEKL' A
#
# COMPACT_ATOMS: atom_id res chain seq x y z
N GLY A 1 21.83 -1.17 18.53
CA GLY A 1 21.56 -1.08 17.08
C GLY A 1 20.11 -1.46 16.80
N HIS A 2 19.41 -0.72 15.93
CA HIS A 2 18.01 -0.98 15.63
C HIS A 2 17.90 -2.20 14.69
N LYS A 3 17.31 -3.30 15.16
CA LYS A 3 16.99 -4.46 14.31
C LYS A 3 15.61 -4.26 13.70
N ALA A 4 15.45 -4.59 12.42
CA ALA A 4 14.16 -4.52 11.76
C ALA A 4 13.23 -5.59 12.37
N SER A 5 12.03 -5.19 12.78
CA SER A 5 10.98 -6.07 13.31
C SER A 5 9.93 -6.43 12.26
N LEU A 6 9.97 -5.77 11.09
CA LEU A 6 9.03 -5.95 9.99
C LEU A 6 9.80 -6.08 8.67
N LYS A 7 9.34 -6.99 7.81
CA LYS A 7 9.80 -7.14 6.43
C LYS A 7 8.84 -6.41 5.49
N ILE A 8 9.35 -5.41 4.77
CA ILE A 8 8.53 -4.66 3.79
C ILE A 8 8.23 -5.57 2.60
N ILE A 9 6.94 -5.81 2.34
CA ILE A 9 6.48 -6.57 1.16
C ILE A 9 6.39 -5.63 -0.04
N THR A 10 5.74 -4.48 0.13
CA THR A 10 5.55 -3.50 -0.95
C THR A 10 6.55 -2.36 -0.82
N LYS A 11 7.63 -2.38 -1.59
CA LYS A 11 8.65 -1.30 -1.59
C LYS A 11 8.10 0.03 -2.12
N LYS A 12 7.19 -0.02 -3.11
CA LYS A 12 6.47 1.13 -3.67
C LYS A 12 5.01 1.06 -3.25
N ILE A 13 4.33 2.20 -3.24
CA ILE A 13 2.90 2.30 -2.93
C ILE A 13 2.08 1.61 -4.00
N ILE A 14 1.04 0.90 -3.57
CA ILE A 14 0.01 0.38 -4.45
C ILE A 14 -1.10 1.43 -4.56
N LYS A 15 -1.43 1.79 -5.80
CA LYS A 15 -2.51 2.72 -6.15
C LYS A 15 -3.73 1.92 -6.61
N PRO A 16 -4.95 2.47 -6.44
CA PRO A 16 -6.14 1.86 -7.02
C PRO A 16 -6.10 1.89 -8.54
N ARG A 17 -6.82 0.96 -9.16
CA ARG A 17 -6.97 0.90 -10.62
C ARG A 17 -7.93 1.97 -11.11
N GLU A 18 -7.83 2.31 -12.39
CA GLU A 18 -8.71 3.35 -12.99
C GLU A 18 -10.19 2.97 -12.92
N GLU A 19 -10.52 1.70 -13.12
CA GLU A 19 -11.89 1.17 -13.01
C GLU A 19 -12.46 1.38 -11.60
N GLU A 20 -11.65 1.12 -10.58
CA GLU A 20 -12.02 1.31 -9.18
C GLU A 20 -12.24 2.78 -8.86
N ILE A 21 -11.43 3.68 -9.42
CA ILE A 21 -11.60 5.13 -9.26
C ILE A 21 -12.89 5.61 -9.94
N LYS A 22 -13.26 5.03 -11.09
CA LYS A 22 -14.51 5.37 -11.79
C LYS A 22 -15.75 4.96 -10.99
N ILE A 23 -15.72 3.77 -10.39
CA ILE A 23 -16.83 3.23 -9.58
C ILE A 23 -16.86 3.87 -8.18
N ASN A 24 -15.69 4.14 -7.61
CA ASN A 24 -15.51 4.77 -6.30
C ASN A 24 -14.51 5.93 -6.39
N PRO A 25 -14.97 7.16 -6.69
CA PRO A 25 -14.11 8.33 -6.81
C PRO A 25 -13.29 8.65 -5.54
N ARG A 26 -13.78 8.23 -4.36
CA ARG A 26 -13.07 8.42 -3.08
C ARG A 26 -11.80 7.58 -3.00
N ALA A 27 -11.67 6.51 -3.79
CA ALA A 27 -10.47 5.69 -3.84
C ALA A 27 -9.28 6.41 -4.49
N ARG A 28 -9.48 7.47 -5.29
CA ARG A 28 -8.42 8.14 -6.08
C ARG A 28 -7.17 8.52 -5.28
N SER A 29 -7.30 8.82 -3.98
CA SER A 29 -6.20 9.21 -3.10
C SER A 29 -5.60 8.05 -2.28
N ALA A 30 -6.16 6.86 -2.34
CA ALA A 30 -5.70 5.71 -1.55
C ALA A 30 -4.28 5.28 -1.93
N ARG A 31 -3.50 4.92 -0.91
CA ARG A 31 -2.09 4.53 -1.03
C ARG A 31 -1.81 3.38 -0.06
N LEU A 32 -1.82 2.15 -0.56
CA LEU A 32 -1.64 0.96 0.26
C LEU A 32 -0.14 0.64 0.45
N ARG A 33 0.24 0.29 1.68
CA ARG A 33 1.57 -0.17 2.09
C ARG A 33 1.42 -1.38 2.99
N VAL A 34 2.22 -2.42 2.76
CA VAL A 34 2.14 -3.69 3.50
C VAL A 34 3.53 -4.13 3.96
N ALA A 35 3.59 -4.63 5.19
CA ALA A 35 4.75 -5.29 5.76
C ALA A 35 4.31 -6.54 6.52
N GLU A 36 5.21 -7.50 6.63
CA GLU A 36 5.04 -8.74 7.40
C GLU A 36 5.87 -8.67 8.68
N LYS A 37 5.41 -9.33 9.74
CA LYS A 37 6.14 -9.43 11.00
C LYS A 37 7.25 -10.48 10.90
N LEU A 38 8.45 -10.12 11.36
CA LEU A 38 9.59 -11.05 11.50
C LEU A 38 9.52 -11.84 12.81
#